data_AF-A0A7X9AXU7-F1
#
_entry.id   AF-A0A7X9AXU7-F1
#
_cell.length_a   1.000
_cell.length_b   1.000
_cell.length_c   1.000
_cell.angle_alpha   90.00
_cell.angle_beta   90.00
_cell.angle_gamma   90.00
#
_symmetry.space_group_name_H-M   'P 1'
#
loop_
_entity.id
_entity.type
_entity.pdbx_description
1 polymer ?
#
loop_
_entity_poly.entity_id
_entity_poly.type
_entity_poly.pdbx_seq_one_letter_code
_entity_poly.pdbx_strand_id
1 'polypeptide(L)'
;MHEYLFCGARILVPARAFDAVADLAIKDGVIVEPAELSEQAQKIDLSGKLIAPGFFDMHVHLREPGQTHKEDIVSGTKAAAAGGFTGLLAMPNTAPPIADVESFQRQQELLAQKAIIPVLQSVAFTQRREGKALNDLAALKDAGVRAFTDDGGTPQDEELMRLAMRTAQAVNLPIIDHCEDYRLSRPGVMHEGAVSRRLGLPGQPRLAEERIVERNIRLCRETGCRVHLQHLSSAGSVQLLRQARSEGLPVSGEVMPHHLLFT
;
A
#
# COMPACT_ATOMS: atom_id res chain seq x y z
N MET A 1 32.36 6.80 -8.13
CA MET A 1 32.43 5.93 -6.94
C MET A 1 31.93 6.77 -5.79
N HIS A 2 30.81 6.39 -5.18
CA HIS A 2 30.19 7.17 -4.11
C HIS A 2 30.39 6.42 -2.79
N GLU A 3 31.33 6.92 -1.98
CA GLU A 3 31.66 6.35 -0.67
C GLU A 3 31.26 7.36 0.42
N TYR A 4 30.43 6.93 1.36
CA TYR A 4 29.94 7.74 2.47
C TYR A 4 30.19 7.02 3.80
N LEU A 5 30.64 7.78 4.80
CA LEU A 5 30.66 7.36 6.20
C LEU A 5 29.76 8.29 7.00
N PHE A 6 28.63 7.76 7.48
CA PHE A 6 27.72 8.47 8.38
C PHE A 6 28.16 8.22 9.82
N CYS A 7 28.56 9.26 10.54
CA CYS A 7 29.16 9.11 11.86
C CYS A 7 28.16 9.41 12.99
N GLY A 8 28.22 8.63 14.08
CA GLY A 8 27.62 8.99 15.36
C GLY A 8 26.09 9.02 15.43
N ALA A 9 25.38 8.45 14.46
CA ALA A 9 23.93 8.39 14.47
C ALA A 9 23.42 7.26 15.39
N ARG A 10 22.21 7.43 15.95
CA ARG A 10 21.46 6.28 16.47
C ARG A 10 20.92 5.50 15.27
N ILE A 11 21.37 4.27 15.08
CA ILE A 11 20.89 3.38 14.02
C ILE A 11 19.87 2.43 14.62
N LEU A 12 18.65 2.41 14.07
CA LEU A 12 17.54 1.54 14.49
C LEU A 12 17.14 0.60 13.36
N VAL A 13 17.36 -0.71 13.54
CA VAL A 13 16.95 -1.76 12.60
C VAL A 13 16.14 -2.82 13.34
N PRO A 14 14.80 -2.67 13.44
CA PRO A 14 13.95 -3.57 14.21
C PRO A 14 14.04 -5.03 13.76
N ALA A 15 14.17 -5.27 12.46
CA ALA A 15 14.29 -6.62 11.88
C ALA A 15 15.54 -7.38 12.34
N ARG A 16 16.55 -6.68 12.87
CA ARG A 16 17.78 -7.25 13.41
C ARG A 16 17.91 -7.03 14.92
N ALA A 17 16.87 -6.52 15.58
CA ALA A 17 16.90 -6.07 16.97
C ALA A 17 18.10 -5.15 17.29
N PHE A 18 18.49 -4.30 16.32
CA PHE A 18 19.62 -3.39 16.45
C PHE A 18 19.14 -1.98 16.80
N ASP A 19 19.65 -1.42 17.90
CA ASP A 19 19.40 -0.05 18.33
C ASP A 19 20.62 0.45 19.11
N ALA A 20 21.49 1.19 18.44
CA ALA A 20 22.73 1.69 19.04
C ALA A 20 23.23 2.95 18.33
N VAL A 21 24.07 3.72 19.02
CA VAL A 21 24.87 4.77 18.38
C VAL A 21 26.05 4.11 17.69
N ALA A 22 26.16 4.28 16.38
CA ALA A 22 27.20 3.66 15.57
C ALA A 22 27.40 4.45 14.26
N ASP A 23 28.47 4.10 13.53
CA ASP A 23 28.73 4.61 12.20
C ASP A 23 28.12 3.69 11.13
N LEU A 24 27.71 4.25 10.00
CA LEU A 24 27.21 3.50 8.85
C LEU A 24 28.03 3.84 7.59
N ALA A 25 28.61 2.82 6.96
CA ALA A 25 29.36 2.97 5.72
C ALA A 25 28.53 2.54 4.51
N ILE A 26 28.56 3.35 3.45
CA ILE A 26 27.94 3.06 2.15
C ILE A 26 28.99 3.18 1.06
N LYS A 27 29.09 2.15 0.21
CA LYS A 27 29.92 2.12 -0.99
C LYS A 27 29.08 1.72 -2.19
N ASP A 28 29.01 2.63 -3.16
CA ASP A 28 28.28 2.45 -4.43
C ASP A 28 26.83 1.94 -4.22
N GLY A 29 26.14 2.52 -3.23
CA GLY A 29 24.74 2.22 -2.91
C GLY A 29 24.52 0.99 -2.02
N VAL A 30 25.59 0.33 -1.58
CA VAL A 30 25.53 -0.86 -0.72
C VAL A 30 26.07 -0.53 0.68
N ILE A 31 25.44 -1.07 1.72
CA ILE A 31 25.94 -0.99 3.10
C ILE A 31 27.12 -1.95 3.24
N VAL A 32 28.26 -1.43 3.69
CA VAL A 32 29.53 -2.16 3.83
C VAL A 32 30.10 -1.95 5.24
N GLU A 33 31.16 -2.68 5.59
CA GLU A 33 31.91 -2.39 6.81
C GLU A 33 32.72 -1.09 6.64
N PRO A 34 32.90 -0.24 7.69
CA PRO A 34 33.68 0.99 7.59
C PRO A 34 35.12 0.80 7.09
N ALA A 35 35.71 -0.37 7.33
CA ALA A 35 37.06 -0.72 6.87
C ALA A 35 37.17 -0.90 5.34
N GLU A 36 36.03 -1.02 4.61
CA GLU A 36 35.99 -1.18 3.15
C GLU A 36 35.98 0.16 2.40
N LEU A 37 35.86 1.27 3.14
CA LEU A 37 35.90 2.62 2.59
C LEU A 37 37.34 3.06 2.35
N SER A 38 37.55 3.82 1.27
CA SER A 38 38.80 4.52 1.04
C SER A 38 38.95 5.70 2.01
N GLU A 39 40.19 6.19 2.15
CA GLU A 39 40.45 7.41 2.93
C GLU A 39 39.74 8.66 2.38
N GLN A 40 39.27 8.61 1.13
CA GLN A 40 38.56 9.70 0.45
C GLN A 40 37.04 9.66 0.65
N ALA A 41 36.52 8.67 1.40
CA ALA A 41 35.09 8.57 1.67
C ALA A 41 34.54 9.84 2.34
N GLN A 42 33.40 10.31 1.85
CA GLN A 42 32.77 11.51 2.37
C GLN A 42 32.19 11.24 3.75
N LYS A 43 32.75 11.89 4.77
CA LYS A 43 32.28 11.80 6.15
C LYS A 43 31.13 12.78 6.38
N ILE A 44 30.06 12.30 7.00
CA ILE A 44 28.86 13.08 7.32
C ILE A 44 28.54 12.84 8.80
N ASP A 45 28.65 13.87 9.63
CA ASP A 45 28.27 13.79 11.04
C ASP A 45 26.74 13.81 11.18
N LEU A 46 26.19 12.75 11.75
CA LEU A 46 24.77 12.57 12.04
C LEU A 46 24.52 12.40 13.54
N SER A 47 25.42 12.93 14.38
CA SER A 47 25.24 12.97 15.83
C SER A 47 23.88 13.55 16.23
N GLY A 48 23.18 12.83 17.09
CA GLY A 48 21.82 13.19 17.54
C GLY A 48 20.72 12.99 16.49
N LYS A 49 21.03 12.39 15.33
CA LYS A 49 20.05 11.97 14.32
C LYS A 49 19.75 10.49 14.42
N LEU A 50 18.65 10.08 13.78
CA LEU A 50 18.22 8.70 13.63
C LEU A 50 18.50 8.24 12.20
N ILE A 51 19.13 7.08 12.05
CA ILE A 51 19.15 6.31 10.81
C ILE A 51 18.21 5.12 11.00
N ALA A 52 17.30 4.94 10.06
CA ALA A 52 16.39 3.79 10.00
C ALA A 52 16.36 3.25 8.56
N PRO A 53 15.94 1.99 8.35
CA PRO A 53 15.58 1.51 7.02
C PRO A 53 14.59 2.48 6.37
N GLY A 54 14.78 2.75 5.08
CA GLY A 54 13.85 3.59 4.32
C GLY A 54 12.43 3.02 4.36
N PHE A 55 11.45 3.90 4.50
CA PHE A 55 10.06 3.49 4.65
C PHE A 55 9.51 2.95 3.33
N PHE A 56 8.56 2.02 3.41
CA PHE A 56 7.78 1.56 2.27
C PHE A 56 6.31 1.89 2.49
N ASP A 57 5.71 2.67 1.59
CA ASP A 57 4.29 2.96 1.63
C ASP A 57 3.55 2.03 0.69
N MET A 58 2.67 1.18 1.22
CA MET A 58 1.93 0.22 0.40
C MET A 58 0.61 0.76 -0.16
N HIS A 59 0.29 2.04 0.06
CA HIS A 59 -0.95 2.63 -0.41
C HIS A 59 -0.79 4.09 -0.84
N VAL A 60 -0.44 4.30 -2.12
CA VAL A 60 -0.23 5.65 -2.67
C VAL A 60 -1.00 5.87 -3.98
N HIS A 61 -1.47 7.10 -4.21
CA HIS A 61 -2.07 7.49 -5.48
C HIS A 61 -1.21 8.53 -6.21
N LEU A 62 -0.48 8.11 -7.24
CA LEU A 62 0.36 9.00 -8.06
C LEU A 62 -0.42 9.76 -9.14
N ARG A 63 -1.69 9.39 -9.38
CA ARG A 63 -2.65 10.08 -10.29
C ARG A 63 -2.25 10.17 -11.77
N GLU A 64 -1.08 9.67 -12.13
CA GLU A 64 -0.61 9.51 -13.50
C GLU A 64 -0.67 8.03 -13.92
N PRO A 65 -1.32 7.69 -15.05
CA PRO A 65 -1.82 8.59 -16.10
C PRO A 65 -3.17 9.27 -15.80
N GLY A 66 -3.42 10.39 -16.49
CA GLY A 66 -4.75 10.98 -16.69
C GLY A 66 -5.21 12.07 -15.73
N GLN A 67 -4.68 12.12 -14.50
CA GLN A 67 -5.09 13.11 -13.50
C GLN A 67 -3.88 13.89 -12.97
N THR A 68 -2.93 14.19 -13.86
CA THR A 68 -1.65 14.84 -13.55
C THR A 68 -1.78 16.26 -12.98
N HIS A 69 -2.94 16.89 -13.11
CA HIS A 69 -3.26 18.15 -12.44
C HIS A 69 -3.41 18.01 -10.92
N LYS A 70 -3.57 16.77 -10.41
CA LYS A 70 -3.67 16.47 -8.97
C LYS A 70 -2.31 16.12 -8.37
N GLU A 71 -1.59 15.23 -9.05
CA GLU A 71 -0.24 14.75 -8.73
C GLU A 71 0.30 14.00 -9.97
N ASP A 72 1.62 13.88 -10.09
CA ASP A 72 2.27 13.05 -11.13
C ASP A 72 3.38 12.15 -10.54
N ILE A 73 3.97 11.26 -11.35
CA ILE A 73 4.99 10.32 -10.85
C ILE A 73 6.19 11.06 -10.23
N VAL A 74 6.62 12.17 -10.82
CA VAL A 74 7.80 12.91 -10.37
C VAL A 74 7.52 13.59 -9.04
N SER A 75 6.44 14.39 -8.97
CA SER A 75 6.01 15.11 -7.78
C SER A 75 5.68 14.16 -6.62
N GLY A 76 4.92 13.10 -6.87
CA GLY A 76 4.57 12.11 -5.85
C GLY A 76 5.78 11.36 -5.31
N THR A 77 6.73 10.94 -6.16
CA THR A 77 7.96 10.27 -5.70
C THR A 77 8.93 11.22 -5.00
N LYS A 78 8.98 12.51 -5.37
CA LYS A 78 9.69 13.54 -4.60
C LYS A 78 9.10 13.72 -3.21
N ALA A 79 7.78 13.82 -3.12
CA ALA A 79 7.07 13.97 -1.85
C ALA A 79 7.33 12.77 -0.94
N ALA A 80 7.28 11.56 -1.49
CA ALA A 80 7.60 10.33 -0.78
C ALA A 80 9.05 10.30 -0.27
N ALA A 81 10.02 10.64 -1.12
CA ALA A 81 11.43 10.72 -0.73
C ALA A 81 11.65 11.74 0.40
N ALA A 82 11.01 12.91 0.32
CA ALA A 82 11.05 13.93 1.37
C ALA A 82 10.42 13.45 2.70
N GLY A 83 9.43 12.55 2.63
CA GLY A 83 8.83 11.89 3.79
C GLY A 83 9.64 10.72 4.37
N GLY A 84 10.80 10.39 3.78
CA GLY A 84 11.64 9.26 4.21
C GLY A 84 11.25 7.90 3.59
N PHE A 85 10.36 7.89 2.60
CA PHE A 85 10.02 6.68 1.87
C PHE A 85 11.02 6.40 0.76
N THR A 86 11.42 5.14 0.65
CA THR A 86 12.33 4.64 -0.39
C THR A 86 11.67 3.60 -1.29
N GLY A 87 10.38 3.34 -1.10
CA GLY A 87 9.59 2.46 -1.96
C GLY A 87 8.09 2.71 -1.81
N LEU A 88 7.34 2.57 -2.89
CA LEU A 88 5.89 2.75 -2.91
C LEU A 88 5.18 1.58 -3.58
N LEU A 89 3.90 1.36 -3.23
CA LEU A 89 2.93 0.64 -4.05
C LEU A 89 1.85 1.61 -4.54
N ALA A 90 1.82 1.86 -5.84
CA ALA A 90 0.83 2.74 -6.47
C ALA A 90 -0.49 2.01 -6.72
N MET A 91 -1.60 2.65 -6.38
CA MET A 91 -2.96 2.16 -6.61
C MET A 91 -3.37 2.27 -8.09
N PRO A 92 -4.24 1.38 -8.62
CA PRO A 92 -4.53 1.28 -10.05
C PRO A 92 -5.64 2.24 -10.51
N ASN A 93 -6.10 3.13 -9.64
CA ASN A 93 -7.23 4.02 -9.88
C ASN A 93 -6.88 5.31 -10.61
N THR A 94 -6.01 5.17 -11.61
CA THR A 94 -5.70 6.20 -12.60
C THR A 94 -6.82 6.29 -13.65
N ALA A 95 -6.63 7.16 -14.66
CA ALA A 95 -7.58 7.36 -15.75
C ALA A 95 -6.84 7.31 -17.10
N PRO A 96 -6.92 6.20 -17.86
CA PRO A 96 -7.62 4.96 -17.56
C PRO A 96 -7.02 4.21 -16.34
N PRO A 97 -7.78 3.31 -15.71
CA PRO A 97 -7.26 2.49 -14.63
C PRO A 97 -6.19 1.52 -15.14
N ILE A 98 -5.24 1.17 -14.28
CA ILE A 98 -4.27 0.11 -14.57
C ILE A 98 -4.96 -1.23 -14.30
N ALA A 99 -5.44 -1.88 -15.34
CA ALA A 99 -6.41 -2.99 -15.22
C ALA A 99 -6.15 -4.15 -16.19
N ASP A 100 -5.04 -4.15 -16.92
CA ASP A 100 -4.64 -5.21 -17.85
C ASP A 100 -3.11 -5.19 -18.04
N VAL A 101 -2.59 -6.16 -18.81
CA VAL A 101 -1.15 -6.29 -19.06
C VAL A 101 -0.58 -5.08 -19.81
N GLU A 102 -1.31 -4.54 -20.77
CA GLU A 102 -0.86 -3.41 -21.59
C GLU A 102 -0.73 -2.13 -20.76
N SER A 103 -1.77 -1.78 -20.00
CA SER A 103 -1.76 -0.63 -19.09
C SER A 103 -0.70 -0.77 -18.01
N PHE A 104 -0.48 -1.98 -17.47
CA PHE A 104 0.60 -2.25 -16.52
C PHE A 104 1.99 -2.03 -17.14
N GLN A 105 2.26 -2.60 -18.32
CA GLN A 105 3.55 -2.45 -18.99
C GLN A 105 3.86 -0.99 -19.33
N ARG A 106 2.87 -0.26 -19.86
CA ARG A 106 2.99 1.18 -20.12
C ARG A 106 3.28 1.97 -18.85
N GLN A 107 2.64 1.61 -17.73
CA GLN A 107 2.88 2.26 -16.46
C GLN A 107 4.29 1.97 -15.93
N GLN A 108 4.79 0.74 -16.09
CA GLN A 108 6.16 0.38 -15.73
C GLN A 108 7.19 1.21 -16.52
N GLU A 109 6.94 1.46 -17.81
CA GLU A 109 7.79 2.36 -18.62
C GLU A 109 7.79 3.79 -18.09
N LEU A 110 6.61 4.34 -17.74
CA LEU A 110 6.49 5.67 -17.16
C LEU A 110 7.21 5.78 -15.81
N LEU A 111 7.06 4.77 -14.94
CA LEU A 111 7.75 4.70 -13.65
C LEU A 111 9.26 4.64 -13.85
N ALA A 112 9.76 3.80 -14.76
CA ALA A 112 11.19 3.70 -15.06
C ALA A 112 11.79 5.02 -15.57
N GLN A 113 11.01 5.83 -16.29
CA GLN A 113 11.45 7.12 -16.84
C GLN A 113 11.39 8.26 -15.82
N LYS A 114 10.45 8.23 -14.88
CA LYS A 114 10.07 9.41 -14.08
C LYS A 114 10.25 9.25 -12.57
N ALA A 115 10.17 8.04 -12.05
CA ALA A 115 10.17 7.81 -10.61
C ALA A 115 11.54 8.11 -10.00
N ILE A 116 11.56 8.85 -8.89
CA ILE A 116 12.80 9.19 -8.18
C ILE A 116 13.17 8.13 -7.14
N ILE A 117 12.16 7.43 -6.62
CA ILE A 117 12.32 6.26 -5.75
C ILE A 117 11.62 5.06 -6.40
N PRO A 118 11.99 3.82 -6.06
CA PRO A 118 11.30 2.62 -6.51
C PRO A 118 9.78 2.67 -6.29
N VAL A 119 9.02 2.29 -7.32
CA VAL A 119 7.56 2.16 -7.25
C VAL A 119 7.15 0.80 -7.80
N LEU A 120 6.37 0.06 -7.03
CA LEU A 120 5.62 -1.09 -7.49
C LEU A 120 4.24 -0.61 -7.95
N GLN A 121 3.76 -1.16 -9.07
CA GLN A 121 2.40 -0.87 -9.55
C GLN A 121 1.48 -2.06 -9.22
N SER A 122 0.40 -1.78 -8.48
CA SER A 122 -0.71 -2.72 -8.35
C SER A 122 -1.63 -2.67 -9.57
N VAL A 123 -2.45 -3.71 -9.78
CA VAL A 123 -3.39 -3.78 -10.92
C VAL A 123 -4.78 -4.16 -10.43
N ALA A 124 -5.81 -3.58 -11.05
CA ALA A 124 -7.20 -3.97 -10.83
C ALA A 124 -7.41 -5.45 -11.16
N PHE A 125 -7.99 -6.20 -10.21
CA PHE A 125 -8.34 -7.60 -10.49
C PHE A 125 -9.63 -7.72 -11.29
N THR A 126 -10.43 -6.65 -11.39
CA THR A 126 -11.56 -6.61 -12.32
C THR A 126 -11.29 -5.77 -13.56
N GLN A 127 -11.89 -6.18 -14.68
CA GLN A 127 -11.77 -5.52 -15.96
C GLN A 127 -12.22 -4.06 -15.83
N ARG A 128 -11.33 -3.14 -16.27
CA ARG A 128 -11.53 -1.68 -16.17
C ARG A 128 -11.86 -1.19 -14.74
N ARG A 129 -11.57 -2.00 -13.70
CA ARG A 129 -11.90 -1.71 -12.30
C ARG A 129 -13.40 -1.51 -12.04
N GLU A 130 -14.25 -2.23 -12.79
CA GLU A 130 -15.71 -2.07 -12.71
C GLU A 130 -16.41 -2.93 -11.64
N GLY A 131 -15.71 -3.90 -11.03
CA GLY A 131 -16.33 -4.80 -10.05
C GLY A 131 -17.33 -5.80 -10.65
N LYS A 132 -17.23 -6.11 -11.94
CA LYS A 132 -18.20 -6.96 -12.68
C LYS A 132 -17.64 -8.25 -13.28
N ALA A 133 -16.39 -8.21 -13.74
CA ALA A 133 -15.75 -9.34 -14.42
C ALA A 133 -14.28 -9.41 -14.03
N LEU A 134 -13.80 -10.61 -13.71
CA LEU A 134 -12.41 -10.84 -13.31
C LEU A 134 -11.46 -10.70 -14.52
N ASN A 135 -10.26 -10.18 -14.27
CA ASN A 135 -9.14 -10.22 -15.19
C ASN A 135 -8.46 -11.60 -15.20
N ASP A 136 -7.63 -11.83 -16.22
CA ASP A 136 -6.68 -12.94 -16.22
C ASP A 136 -5.53 -12.64 -15.25
N LEU A 137 -5.68 -13.06 -14.00
CA LEU A 137 -4.68 -12.81 -12.95
C LEU A 137 -3.38 -13.61 -13.17
N ALA A 138 -3.43 -14.72 -13.92
CA ALA A 138 -2.23 -15.49 -14.24
C ALA A 138 -1.37 -14.71 -15.26
N ALA A 139 -1.99 -14.21 -16.33
CA ALA A 139 -1.31 -13.34 -17.29
C ALA A 139 -0.74 -12.07 -16.63
N LEU A 140 -1.48 -11.45 -15.70
CA LEU A 140 -1.00 -10.29 -14.95
C LEU A 140 0.22 -10.63 -14.07
N LYS A 141 0.20 -11.77 -13.37
CA LYS A 141 1.36 -12.23 -12.61
C LYS A 141 2.56 -12.46 -13.53
N ASP A 142 2.37 -13.13 -14.65
CA ASP A 142 3.45 -13.44 -15.59
C ASP A 142 4.06 -12.17 -16.20
N ALA A 143 3.25 -11.09 -16.33
CA ALA A 143 3.72 -9.76 -16.70
C ALA A 143 4.54 -9.06 -15.60
N GLY A 144 4.50 -9.53 -14.35
CA GLY A 144 5.30 -9.02 -13.23
C GLY A 144 4.51 -8.33 -12.11
N VAL A 145 3.16 -8.38 -12.14
CA VAL A 145 2.31 -7.79 -11.09
C VAL A 145 2.58 -8.46 -9.73
N ARG A 146 2.56 -7.67 -8.65
CA ARG A 146 2.86 -8.13 -7.28
C ARG A 146 1.69 -8.02 -6.30
N ALA A 147 0.67 -7.26 -6.65
CA ALA A 147 -0.52 -7.06 -5.81
C ALA A 147 -1.72 -6.70 -6.68
N PHE A 148 -2.88 -7.19 -6.27
CA PHE A 148 -4.14 -6.90 -6.93
C PHE A 148 -5.05 -6.07 -6.03
N THR A 149 -5.68 -5.04 -6.59
CA THR A 149 -6.67 -4.22 -5.87
C THR A 149 -7.55 -3.45 -6.82
N ASP A 150 -8.84 -3.34 -6.50
CA ASP A 150 -9.77 -2.47 -7.23
C ASP A 150 -9.89 -1.08 -6.57
N ASP A 151 -8.94 -0.74 -5.67
CA ASP A 151 -8.93 0.46 -4.82
C ASP A 151 -9.47 1.74 -5.47
N GLY A 152 -10.14 2.58 -4.68
CA GLY A 152 -11.11 3.57 -5.14
C GLY A 152 -12.43 2.94 -5.58
N GLY A 153 -12.53 1.62 -5.46
CA GLY A 153 -13.76 0.87 -5.47
C GLY A 153 -13.63 -0.49 -4.77
N THR A 154 -14.77 -1.15 -4.61
CA THR A 154 -14.95 -2.44 -3.93
C THR A 154 -15.90 -3.29 -4.76
N PRO A 155 -15.50 -4.48 -5.23
CA PRO A 155 -16.43 -5.42 -5.84
C PRO A 155 -17.53 -5.75 -4.83
N GLN A 156 -18.79 -5.55 -5.21
CA GLN A 156 -19.93 -5.80 -4.31
C GLN A 156 -20.42 -7.25 -4.41
N ASP A 157 -20.16 -7.91 -5.54
CA ASP A 157 -20.54 -9.29 -5.78
C ASP A 157 -19.60 -10.26 -5.04
N GLU A 158 -20.18 -11.11 -4.20
CA GLU A 158 -19.43 -12.02 -3.35
C GLU A 158 -18.80 -13.16 -4.14
N GLU A 159 -19.48 -13.68 -5.16
CA GLU A 159 -18.95 -14.77 -6.00
C GLU A 159 -17.77 -14.28 -6.85
N LEU A 160 -17.81 -13.05 -7.34
CA LEU A 160 -16.69 -12.41 -8.01
C LEU A 160 -15.49 -12.27 -7.07
N MET A 161 -15.70 -11.79 -5.85
CA MET A 161 -14.63 -11.67 -4.86
C MET A 161 -14.07 -13.06 -4.49
N ARG A 162 -14.93 -14.06 -4.33
CA ARG A 162 -14.54 -15.45 -4.05
C ARG A 162 -13.70 -16.02 -5.19
N LEU A 163 -14.10 -15.80 -6.44
CA LEU A 163 -13.33 -16.21 -7.63
C LEU A 163 -11.99 -15.46 -7.72
N ALA A 164 -11.97 -14.16 -7.44
CA ALA A 164 -10.75 -13.36 -7.39
C ALA A 164 -9.76 -13.92 -6.38
N MET A 165 -10.21 -14.20 -5.16
CA MET A 165 -9.38 -14.73 -4.08
C MET A 165 -8.86 -16.14 -4.37
N ARG A 166 -9.70 -17.04 -4.93
CA ARG A 166 -9.23 -18.37 -5.38
C ARG A 166 -8.15 -18.26 -6.45
N THR A 167 -8.35 -17.39 -7.43
CA THR A 167 -7.39 -17.20 -8.53
C THR A 167 -6.10 -16.55 -8.02
N ALA A 168 -6.20 -15.52 -7.17
CA ALA A 168 -5.06 -14.85 -6.54
C ALA A 168 -4.23 -15.81 -5.68
N GLN A 169 -4.89 -16.71 -4.93
CA GLN A 169 -4.23 -17.76 -4.17
C GLN A 169 -3.48 -18.74 -5.09
N ALA A 170 -4.09 -19.18 -6.19
CA ALA A 170 -3.45 -20.10 -7.14
C ALA A 170 -2.18 -19.49 -7.76
N VAL A 171 -2.17 -18.17 -7.97
CA VAL A 171 -1.00 -17.44 -8.47
C VAL A 171 -0.06 -16.95 -7.35
N ASN A 172 -0.41 -17.17 -6.08
CA ASN A 172 0.33 -16.75 -4.89
C ASN A 172 0.56 -15.23 -4.77
N LEU A 173 -0.45 -14.43 -5.10
CA LEU A 173 -0.43 -12.98 -4.90
C LEU A 173 -1.57 -12.54 -3.96
N PRO A 174 -1.39 -11.45 -3.19
CA PRO A 174 -2.42 -10.96 -2.29
C PRO A 174 -3.53 -10.21 -3.04
N ILE A 175 -4.73 -10.26 -2.47
CA ILE A 175 -5.78 -9.27 -2.74
C ILE A 175 -5.68 -8.17 -1.68
N ILE A 176 -5.64 -6.91 -2.12
CA ILE A 176 -5.72 -5.74 -1.26
C ILE A 176 -7.08 -5.09 -1.54
N ASP A 177 -7.91 -4.87 -0.52
CA ASP A 177 -9.29 -4.44 -0.72
C ASP A 177 -9.64 -3.17 0.07
N HIS A 178 -10.24 -2.22 -0.64
CA HIS A 178 -10.89 -1.03 -0.09
C HIS A 178 -12.23 -1.50 0.46
N CYS A 179 -12.38 -1.57 1.78
CA CYS A 179 -13.54 -2.21 2.37
C CYS A 179 -14.72 -1.23 2.49
N GLU A 180 -15.60 -1.20 1.47
CA GLU A 180 -16.78 -0.33 1.45
C GLU A 180 -18.02 -1.00 0.82
N ASP A 181 -19.10 -1.17 1.60
CA ASP A 181 -20.42 -1.54 1.07
C ASP A 181 -21.15 -0.30 0.57
N TYR A 182 -21.31 -0.20 -0.75
CA TYR A 182 -21.89 0.98 -1.39
C TYR A 182 -23.36 1.20 -1.09
N ARG A 183 -24.10 0.15 -0.72
CA ARG A 183 -25.52 0.29 -0.35
C ARG A 183 -25.68 0.96 1.01
N LEU A 184 -24.65 0.89 1.84
CA LEU A 184 -24.61 1.49 3.18
C LEU A 184 -23.85 2.81 3.18
N SER A 185 -22.75 2.93 2.43
CA SER A 185 -21.92 4.13 2.45
C SER A 185 -22.48 5.27 1.62
N ARG A 186 -23.23 5.00 0.54
CA ARG A 186 -23.70 6.06 -0.37
C ARG A 186 -25.08 6.58 0.03
N PRO A 187 -25.33 7.90 -0.04
CA PRO A 187 -24.46 8.98 -0.54
C PRO A 187 -23.65 9.69 0.56
N GLY A 188 -23.25 8.99 1.63
CA GLY A 188 -22.53 9.57 2.76
C GLY A 188 -21.20 10.20 2.35
N VAL A 189 -20.85 11.30 3.03
CA VAL A 189 -19.65 12.12 2.74
C VAL A 189 -18.68 12.21 3.91
N MET A 190 -19.04 11.64 5.06
CA MET A 190 -18.27 11.64 6.30
C MET A 190 -18.79 10.55 7.23
N HIS A 191 -18.15 10.28 8.36
CA HIS A 191 -18.65 9.32 9.35
C HIS A 191 -20.08 9.64 9.82
N GLU A 192 -20.95 8.63 9.85
CA GLU A 192 -22.28 8.71 10.48
C GLU A 192 -22.15 8.81 12.00
N GLY A 193 -22.29 10.03 12.52
CA GLY A 193 -22.06 10.30 13.94
C GLY A 193 -22.61 11.64 14.40
N ALA A 194 -22.11 12.11 15.55
CA ALA A 194 -22.57 13.36 16.13
C ALA A 194 -22.30 14.56 15.20
N VAL A 195 -21.16 14.58 14.49
CA VAL A 195 -20.79 15.68 13.61
C VAL A 195 -21.67 15.71 12.35
N SER A 196 -21.89 14.57 11.68
CA SER A 196 -22.77 14.53 10.49
C SER A 196 -24.19 14.97 10.82
N ARG A 197 -24.73 14.52 11.97
CA ARG A 197 -26.05 14.97 12.46
C ARG A 197 -26.08 16.46 12.75
N ARG A 198 -25.04 17.01 13.38
CA ARG A 198 -24.93 18.45 13.66
C ARG A 198 -24.86 19.30 12.39
N LEU A 199 -24.16 18.81 11.37
CA LEU A 199 -23.98 19.53 10.09
C LEU A 199 -25.14 19.30 9.11
N GLY A 200 -26.04 18.34 9.38
CA GLY A 200 -27.08 17.94 8.44
C GLY A 200 -26.53 17.26 7.18
N LEU A 201 -25.36 16.62 7.26
CA LEU A 201 -24.70 15.94 6.15
C LEU A 201 -24.97 14.43 6.18
N PRO A 202 -25.07 13.76 5.01
CA PRO A 202 -25.25 12.32 4.96
C PRO A 202 -24.00 11.61 5.50
N GLY A 203 -24.21 10.69 6.44
CA GLY A 203 -23.15 9.92 7.10
C GLY A 203 -22.90 8.57 6.45
N GLN A 204 -21.69 8.05 6.61
CA GLN A 204 -21.29 6.69 6.29
C GLN A 204 -21.22 5.87 7.59
N PRO A 205 -22.08 4.86 7.77
CA PRO A 205 -22.07 4.03 8.97
C PRO A 205 -20.84 3.13 8.98
N ARG A 206 -20.33 2.82 10.18
CA ARG A 206 -19.22 1.87 10.38
C ARG A 206 -19.49 0.51 9.75
N LEU A 207 -20.77 0.11 9.73
CA LEU A 207 -21.23 -1.14 9.12
C LEU A 207 -20.85 -1.26 7.64
N ALA A 208 -20.69 -0.13 6.92
CA ALA A 208 -20.27 -0.15 5.52
C ALA A 208 -18.87 -0.75 5.35
N GLU A 209 -17.95 -0.46 6.27
CA GLU A 209 -16.60 -1.04 6.28
C GLU A 209 -16.63 -2.46 6.87
N GLU A 210 -17.23 -2.60 8.05
CA GLU A 210 -17.20 -3.84 8.84
C GLU A 210 -17.76 -5.03 8.07
N ARG A 211 -18.85 -4.83 7.29
CA ARG A 211 -19.47 -5.88 6.49
C ARG A 211 -18.55 -6.42 5.40
N ILE A 212 -17.77 -5.56 4.75
CA ILE A 212 -16.82 -5.98 3.70
C ILE A 212 -15.58 -6.63 4.32
N VAL A 213 -15.12 -6.12 5.46
CA VAL A 213 -14.06 -6.77 6.25
C VAL A 213 -14.47 -8.20 6.65
N GLU A 214 -15.68 -8.37 7.17
CA GLU A 214 -16.23 -9.69 7.55
C GLU A 214 -16.30 -10.64 6.34
N ARG A 215 -16.86 -10.15 5.21
CA ARG A 215 -16.90 -10.92 3.95
C ARG A 215 -15.51 -11.39 3.54
N ASN A 216 -14.54 -10.49 3.50
CA ASN A 216 -13.18 -10.79 3.05
C ASN A 216 -12.48 -11.79 3.96
N ILE A 217 -12.67 -11.68 5.28
CA ILE A 217 -12.15 -12.65 6.26
C ILE A 217 -12.80 -14.02 6.05
N ARG A 218 -14.11 -14.09 5.82
CA ARG A 218 -14.80 -15.37 5.53
C ARG A 218 -14.26 -16.03 4.28
N LEU A 219 -14.12 -15.26 3.19
CA LEU A 219 -13.56 -15.77 1.93
C LEU A 219 -12.07 -16.13 2.07
N CYS A 220 -11.30 -15.41 2.89
CA CYS A 220 -9.91 -15.74 3.20
C CYS A 220 -9.83 -17.12 3.89
N ARG A 221 -10.72 -17.38 4.84
CA ARG A 221 -10.82 -18.69 5.52
C ARG A 221 -11.19 -19.82 4.57
N GLU A 222 -12.08 -19.58 3.60
CA GLU A 222 -12.45 -20.59 2.60
C GLU A 222 -11.32 -20.86 1.59
N THR A 223 -10.69 -19.80 1.09
CA THR A 223 -9.80 -19.88 -0.09
C THR A 223 -8.32 -20.00 0.27
N GLY A 224 -7.94 -19.64 1.50
CA GLY A 224 -6.55 -19.49 1.92
C GLY A 224 -5.83 -18.28 1.32
N CYS A 225 -6.52 -17.45 0.53
CA CYS A 225 -5.96 -16.26 -0.10
C CYS A 225 -5.44 -15.25 0.92
N ARG A 226 -4.25 -14.69 0.66
CA ARG A 226 -3.73 -13.57 1.44
C ARG A 226 -4.55 -12.31 1.16
N VAL A 227 -5.11 -11.72 2.21
CA VAL A 227 -5.90 -10.48 2.09
C VAL A 227 -5.29 -9.36 2.94
N HIS A 228 -5.23 -8.17 2.36
CA HIS A 228 -4.89 -6.94 3.06
C HIS A 228 -6.09 -5.98 3.06
N LEU A 229 -6.51 -5.57 4.25
CA LEU A 229 -7.65 -4.66 4.45
C LEU A 229 -7.13 -3.22 4.52
N GLN A 230 -7.49 -2.40 3.53
CA GLN A 230 -6.99 -1.03 3.43
C GLN A 230 -7.60 -0.13 4.51
N HIS A 231 -6.76 0.81 4.99
CA HIS A 231 -7.09 1.95 5.84
C HIS A 231 -8.27 1.76 6.83
N LEU A 232 -8.18 0.77 7.72
CA LEU A 232 -9.25 0.47 8.66
C LEU A 232 -9.59 1.68 9.54
N SER A 233 -10.89 1.96 9.70
CA SER A 233 -11.40 3.12 10.42
C SER A 233 -12.40 2.77 11.54
N SER A 234 -12.91 1.53 11.58
CA SER A 234 -13.80 1.09 12.66
C SER A 234 -13.15 0.19 13.71
N ALA A 235 -13.55 0.39 14.97
CA ALA A 235 -13.24 -0.52 16.07
C ALA A 235 -13.73 -1.96 15.81
N GLY A 236 -14.89 -2.14 15.16
CA GLY A 236 -15.41 -3.45 14.78
C GLY A 236 -14.51 -4.15 13.77
N SER A 237 -14.04 -3.43 12.75
CA SER A 237 -13.08 -3.95 11.76
C SER A 237 -11.77 -4.39 12.41
N VAL A 238 -11.27 -3.62 13.38
CA VAL A 238 -10.06 -4.00 14.15
C VAL A 238 -10.30 -5.26 14.99
N GLN A 239 -11.49 -5.43 15.57
CA GLN A 239 -11.85 -6.65 16.31
C GLN A 239 -11.92 -7.88 15.38
N LEU A 240 -12.57 -7.74 14.22
CA LEU A 240 -12.64 -8.79 13.19
C LEU A 240 -11.24 -9.19 12.71
N LEU A 241 -10.38 -8.21 12.39
CA LEU A 241 -8.99 -8.45 12.01
C LEU A 241 -8.21 -9.18 13.11
N ARG A 242 -8.36 -8.75 14.38
CA ARG A 242 -7.70 -9.40 15.52
C ARG A 242 -8.11 -10.86 15.65
N GLN A 243 -9.40 -11.15 15.56
CA GLN A 243 -9.91 -12.51 15.65
C GLN A 243 -9.36 -13.37 14.49
N ALA A 244 -9.45 -12.89 13.25
CA ALA A 244 -8.94 -13.60 12.08
C ALA A 244 -7.45 -13.95 12.21
N ARG A 245 -6.62 -13.01 12.69
CA ARG A 245 -5.19 -13.27 12.93
C ARG A 245 -4.95 -14.28 14.05
N SER A 246 -5.76 -14.27 15.11
CA SER A 246 -5.65 -15.27 16.19
C SER A 246 -5.98 -16.69 15.74
N GLU A 247 -6.80 -16.83 14.69
CA GLU A 247 -7.11 -18.11 14.03
C GLU A 247 -6.01 -18.54 13.04
N GLY A 248 -4.94 -17.75 12.88
CA GLY A 248 -3.85 -18.04 11.93
C GLY A 248 -4.18 -17.73 10.47
N LEU A 249 -5.27 -17.00 10.20
CA LEU A 249 -5.62 -16.62 8.83
C LEU A 249 -4.59 -15.64 8.25
N PRO A 250 -4.26 -15.75 6.94
CA PRO A 250 -3.32 -14.86 6.28
C PRO A 250 -3.95 -13.50 5.92
N VAL A 251 -4.50 -12.84 6.93
CA VAL A 251 -5.15 -11.54 6.84
C VAL A 251 -4.30 -10.48 7.53
N SER A 252 -4.18 -9.33 6.89
CA SER A 252 -3.49 -8.14 7.41
C SER A 252 -4.35 -6.91 7.18
N GLY A 253 -3.98 -5.79 7.79
CA GLY A 253 -4.61 -4.51 7.52
C GLY A 253 -3.66 -3.38 7.85
N GLU A 254 -4.01 -2.20 7.36
CA GLU A 254 -3.27 -0.96 7.58
C GLU A 254 -4.19 0.09 8.22
N VAL A 255 -3.58 1.17 8.70
CA VAL A 255 -4.27 2.35 9.21
C VAL A 255 -3.55 3.59 8.70
N MET A 256 -4.31 4.61 8.32
CA MET A 256 -3.72 5.87 7.86
C MET A 256 -3.35 6.76 9.06
N PRO A 257 -2.26 7.54 8.99
CA PRO A 257 -1.87 8.45 10.08
C PRO A 257 -2.99 9.40 10.53
N HIS A 258 -3.80 9.90 9.60
CA HIS A 258 -4.91 10.80 9.95
C HIS A 258 -6.06 10.10 10.69
N HIS A 259 -6.30 8.79 10.47
CA HIS A 259 -7.26 8.03 11.28
C HIS A 259 -6.76 7.77 12.71
N LEU A 260 -5.45 7.81 12.95
CA LEU A 260 -4.88 7.74 14.30
C LEU A 260 -4.95 9.09 15.04
N LEU A 261 -4.99 10.20 14.30
CA LEU A 261 -4.82 11.55 14.85
C LEU A 261 -6.12 12.37 14.90
N PHE A 262 -7.10 12.07 14.06
CA PHE A 262 -8.35 12.83 13.94
C PHE A 262 -9.60 11.95 14.07
N THR A 263 -10.73 12.54 14.49
CA THR A 263 -12.05 11.89 14.67
C THR A 263 -13.21 12.77 14.25
#